data_AF-A0A0H3ZVA8-F1
#
_entry.id   AF-A0A0H3ZVA8-F1
#
_cell.length_a   1.000
_cell.length_b   1.000
_cell.length_c   1.000
_cell.angle_alpha   90.00
_cell.angle_beta   90.00
_cell.angle_gamma   90.00
#
_symmetry.space_group_name_H-M   'P 1'
#
loop_
_entity.id
_entity.type
_entity.pdbx_description
1 polymer ?
#
loop_
_entity_poly.entity_id
_entity_poly.type
_entity_poly.pdbx_seq_one_letter_code
_entity_poly.pdbx_strand_id
1 'polypeptide(L)'
;MIQVVTHSKSTQERLRDAFRACPDDFELMEQAISDGLVSIYLIQGDHYDLAVAGEVFGNSYFVWAVQGTGAVKATRELAAYVKSSGLKAITTKTYFPLVARLLKRLGKVSSIERDSHQLLRWEV
;
A
#
# COMPACT_ATOMS: atom_id res chain seq x y z
N MET A 1 -2.10 -12.71 8.79
CA MET A 1 -3.34 -12.19 9.43
C MET A 1 -3.48 -10.71 9.08
N ILE A 2 -4.66 -10.26 8.65
CA ILE A 2 -4.93 -8.86 8.32
C ILE A 2 -5.91 -8.28 9.34
N GLN A 3 -5.56 -7.16 9.96
CA GLN A 3 -6.39 -6.44 10.93
C GLN A 3 -6.59 -4.99 10.49
N VAL A 4 -7.81 -4.47 10.64
CA VAL A 4 -8.09 -3.04 10.42
C VAL A 4 -7.69 -2.27 11.66
N VAL A 5 -6.82 -1.27 11.49
CA VAL A 5 -6.25 -0.44 12.56
C VAL A 5 -6.30 1.05 12.21
N THR A 6 -7.26 1.48 11.39
CA THR A 6 -7.41 2.85 10.89
C THR A 6 -7.33 3.93 11.98
N HIS A 7 -7.84 3.66 13.18
CA HIS A 7 -7.84 4.62 14.29
C HIS A 7 -6.58 4.55 15.18
N SER A 8 -5.59 3.72 14.83
CA SER A 8 -4.32 3.61 15.55
C SER A 8 -3.37 4.74 15.15
N LYS A 9 -3.30 5.78 15.98
CA LYS A 9 -2.37 6.92 15.77
C LYS A 9 -0.91 6.49 15.65
N SER A 10 -0.48 5.48 16.42
CA SER A 10 0.89 4.97 16.36
C SER A 10 1.18 4.28 15.02
N THR A 11 0.22 3.55 14.46
CA THR A 11 0.36 2.90 13.15
C THR A 11 0.31 3.92 12.01
N GLN A 12 -0.54 4.94 12.13
CA GLN A 12 -0.60 6.05 11.19
C GLN A 12 0.73 6.82 11.15
N GLU A 13 1.27 7.20 12.31
CA GLU A 13 2.56 7.90 12.40
C GLU A 13 3.71 7.04 11.84
N ARG A 14 3.68 5.73 12.08
CA ARG A 14 4.64 4.77 11.50
C ARG A 14 4.66 4.80 9.96
N LEU A 15 3.56 5.15 9.29
CA LEU A 15 3.51 5.25 7.83
C LEU A 15 4.21 6.50 7.28
N ARG A 16 4.50 7.52 8.10
CA ARG A 16 5.13 8.79 7.66
C ARG A 16 6.43 8.56 6.88
N ASP A 17 7.23 7.57 7.27
CA ASP A 17 8.48 7.22 6.58
C ASP A 17 8.30 6.81 5.11
N ALA A 18 7.11 6.29 4.75
CA ALA A 18 6.78 5.94 3.37
C ALA A 18 6.64 7.18 2.48
N PHE A 19 6.36 8.34 3.07
CA PHE A 19 6.15 9.62 2.42
C PHE A 19 7.38 10.53 2.43
N ARG A 20 8.56 10.05 2.87
CA ARG A 20 9.79 10.87 2.94
C ARG A 20 10.22 11.53 1.63
N ALA A 21 9.75 11.04 0.47
CA ALA A 21 10.00 11.62 -0.85
C ALA A 21 8.84 12.50 -1.37
N CYS A 22 7.71 12.49 -0.67
CA CYS A 22 6.51 13.28 -0.95
C CYS A 22 5.77 13.62 0.36
N PRO A 23 6.34 14.46 1.25
CA PRO A 23 5.76 14.69 2.58
C PRO A 23 4.32 15.21 2.54
N ASP A 24 3.99 16.06 1.57
CA ASP A 24 2.64 16.62 1.38
C ASP A 24 1.57 15.54 1.12
N ASP A 25 1.95 14.40 0.51
CA ASP A 25 1.03 13.27 0.30
C ASP A 25 0.64 12.60 1.62
N PHE A 26 1.44 12.74 2.69
CA PHE A 26 1.08 12.21 4.02
C PHE A 26 -0.14 12.94 4.56
N GLU A 27 -0.15 14.28 4.51
CA GLU A 27 -1.28 15.09 4.97
C GLU A 27 -2.55 14.78 4.17
N LEU A 28 -2.43 14.56 2.86
CA LEU A 28 -3.54 14.12 2.01
C LEU A 28 -4.08 12.75 2.43
N MET A 29 -3.20 11.80 2.78
CA MET A 29 -3.63 10.50 3.31
C MET A 29 -4.35 10.65 4.66
N GLU A 30 -3.85 11.51 5.56
CA GLU A 30 -4.50 11.74 6.86
C GLU A 30 -5.91 12.32 6.69
N GLN A 31 -6.09 13.27 5.77
CA GLN A 31 -7.40 13.80 5.43
C GLN A 31 -8.30 12.71 4.84
N ALA A 32 -7.79 11.90 3.89
CA ALA A 32 -8.55 10.81 3.30
C ALA A 32 -8.95 9.72 4.32
N ILE A 33 -8.16 9.50 5.38
CA ILE A 33 -8.54 8.67 6.53
C ILE A 33 -9.70 9.31 7.29
N SER A 34 -9.63 10.61 7.57
CA SER A 34 -10.70 11.36 8.26
C SER A 34 -12.01 11.33 7.46
N ASP A 35 -11.92 11.37 6.14
CA ASP A 35 -13.08 11.33 5.23
C ASP A 35 -13.65 9.91 5.03
N GLY A 36 -13.02 8.90 5.64
CA GLY A 36 -13.45 7.49 5.55
C GLY A 36 -13.13 6.81 4.22
N LEU A 37 -12.26 7.41 3.40
CA LEU A 37 -11.84 6.88 2.10
C LEU A 37 -10.68 5.88 2.24
N VAL A 38 -9.74 6.19 3.14
CA VAL A 38 -8.55 5.38 3.39
C VAL A 38 -8.70 4.60 4.69
N SER A 39 -8.35 3.32 4.64
CA SER A 39 -8.21 2.45 5.82
C SER A 39 -6.77 2.01 6.01
N ILE A 40 -6.37 1.84 7.27
CA ILE A 40 -5.06 1.29 7.64
C ILE A 40 -5.24 -0.16 8.07
N TYR A 41 -4.39 -1.01 7.52
CA TYR A 41 -4.34 -2.44 7.82
C TYR A 41 -2.97 -2.79 8.40
N LEU A 42 -2.98 -3.69 9.39
CA LEU A 42 -1.79 -4.35 9.89
C LEU A 42 -1.78 -5.80 9.39
N ILE A 43 -0.75 -6.17 8.63
CA ILE A 43 -0.57 -7.48 8.02
C ILE A 43 0.58 -8.18 8.75
N GLN A 44 0.27 -9.19 9.54
CA GLN A 44 1.23 -9.84 10.45
C GLN A 44 1.22 -11.36 10.32
N GLY A 45 2.40 -11.96 10.47
CA GLY A 45 2.60 -13.40 10.61
C GLY A 45 4.08 -13.73 10.71
N ASP A 46 4.44 -14.98 10.43
CA ASP A 46 5.80 -15.45 10.65
C ASP A 46 6.82 -14.72 9.76
N HIS A 47 7.62 -13.89 10.42
CA HIS A 47 8.67 -13.05 9.85
C HIS A 47 8.19 -11.88 8.98
N TYR A 48 6.96 -11.39 9.19
CA TYR A 48 6.51 -10.14 8.57
C TYR A 48 5.55 -9.36 9.47
N ASP A 49 5.71 -8.05 9.45
CA ASP A 49 4.83 -7.07 10.10
C ASP A 49 4.81 -5.83 9.19
N LEU A 50 3.68 -5.61 8.54
CA LEU A 50 3.51 -4.54 7.55
C LEU A 50 2.26 -3.73 7.85
N ALA A 51 2.43 -2.42 8.08
CA ALA A 51 1.36 -1.45 8.03
C ALA A 51 1.11 -1.05 6.57
N VAL A 52 -0.16 -1.01 6.16
CA VAL A 52 -0.60 -0.64 4.82
C VAL A 52 -1.75 0.35 4.92
N ALA A 53 -1.61 1.52 4.29
CA ALA A 53 -2.76 2.40 4.04
C ALA A 53 -3.24 2.21 2.62
N GLY A 54 -4.55 2.06 2.45
CA GLY A 54 -5.13 1.93 1.13
C GLY A 54 -6.61 2.27 1.06
N GLU A 55 -7.06 2.40 -0.18
CA GLU A 55 -8.39 2.88 -0.57
C GLU A 55 -8.93 2.00 -1.69
N VAL A 56 -10.24 1.79 -1.69
CA VAL A 56 -10.93 1.19 -2.84
C VAL A 56 -11.19 2.27 -3.87
N PHE A 57 -10.53 2.19 -5.02
CA PHE A 57 -10.69 3.12 -6.13
C PHE A 57 -11.27 2.40 -7.37
N GLY A 58 -12.58 2.55 -7.56
CA GLY A 58 -13.31 1.85 -8.61
C GLY A 58 -13.24 0.33 -8.42
N ASN A 59 -12.58 -0.37 -9.34
CA ASN A 59 -12.40 -1.83 -9.27
C ASN A 59 -10.95 -2.23 -8.94
N SER A 60 -10.25 -1.38 -8.20
CA SER A 60 -8.86 -1.60 -7.80
C SER A 60 -8.65 -1.12 -6.38
N TYR A 61 -7.67 -1.71 -5.71
CA TYR A 61 -7.21 -1.24 -4.41
C TYR A 61 -5.97 -0.37 -4.61
N PHE A 62 -6.04 0.90 -4.23
CA PHE A 62 -4.92 1.81 -4.29
C PHE A 62 -4.18 1.81 -2.95
N VAL A 63 -2.88 1.49 -2.99
CA VAL A 63 -2.00 1.50 -1.83
C VAL A 63 -1.29 2.85 -1.76
N TRP A 64 -1.67 3.63 -0.75
CA TRP A 64 -1.09 4.93 -0.42
C TRP A 64 0.30 4.77 0.18
N ALA A 65 0.45 3.87 1.15
CA ALA A 65 1.70 3.67 1.86
C ALA A 65 1.86 2.25 2.39
N VAL A 66 3.12 1.82 2.50
CA VAL A 66 3.51 0.59 3.19
C VAL A 66 4.72 0.87 4.07
N GLN A 67 4.70 0.37 5.31
CA GLN A 67 5.86 0.42 6.20
C GLN A 67 5.97 -0.87 6.99
N GLY A 68 7.18 -1.44 7.04
CA GLY A 68 7.49 -2.55 7.93
C GLY A 68 8.43 -3.55 7.30
N THR A 69 8.31 -4.81 7.73
CA THR A 69 9.20 -5.90 7.33
C THR A 69 8.44 -7.00 6.60
N GLY A 70 9.14 -7.78 5.78
CA GLY A 70 8.55 -8.91 5.07
C GLY A 70 7.56 -8.54 3.97
N ALA A 71 7.76 -7.38 3.33
CA ALA A 71 6.87 -6.83 2.31
C ALA A 71 6.42 -7.84 1.24
N VAL A 72 7.31 -8.72 0.76
CA VAL A 72 6.96 -9.74 -0.24
C VAL A 72 5.84 -10.68 0.22
N LYS A 73 5.92 -11.19 1.46
CA LYS A 73 4.90 -12.09 2.01
C LYS A 73 3.61 -11.31 2.28
N ALA A 74 3.72 -10.16 2.93
CA ALA A 74 2.58 -9.32 3.26
C ALA A 74 1.82 -8.82 2.00
N THR A 75 2.52 -8.46 0.93
CA THR A 75 1.89 -8.07 -0.35
C THR A 75 1.16 -9.25 -1.00
N ARG A 76 1.63 -10.49 -0.86
CA ARG A 76 0.90 -11.67 -1.35
C ARG A 76 -0.39 -11.91 -0.56
N GLU A 77 -0.36 -11.73 0.76
CA GLU A 77 -1.58 -11.79 1.58
C GLU A 77 -2.56 -10.68 1.22
N LEU A 78 -2.07 -9.45 1.04
CA LEU A 78 -2.89 -8.34 0.57
C LEU A 78 -3.53 -8.65 -0.79
N ALA A 79 -2.76 -9.21 -1.74
CA ALA A 79 -3.28 -9.59 -3.06
C ALA A 79 -4.41 -10.63 -2.96
N ALA A 80 -4.24 -11.67 -2.13
CA ALA A 80 -5.29 -12.65 -1.90
C ALA A 80 -6.55 -12.01 -1.28
N TYR A 81 -6.37 -11.10 -0.32
CA TYR A 81 -7.46 -10.39 0.34
C TYR A 81 -8.23 -9.47 -0.64
N VAL A 82 -7.51 -8.67 -1.42
CA VAL A 82 -8.09 -7.78 -2.45
C VAL A 82 -8.88 -8.60 -3.48
N LYS A 83 -8.32 -9.73 -3.94
CA LYS A 83 -9.01 -10.66 -4.85
C LYS A 83 -10.30 -11.20 -4.25
N SER A 84 -10.26 -11.66 -3.00
CA SER A 84 -11.44 -12.20 -2.30
C SER A 84 -12.53 -11.15 -2.06
N SER A 85 -12.15 -9.87 -2.05
CA SER A 85 -13.07 -8.73 -1.92
C SER A 85 -13.73 -8.34 -3.25
N GLY A 86 -13.46 -9.06 -4.35
CA GLY A 86 -14.04 -8.83 -5.67
C GLY A 86 -13.33 -7.75 -6.50
N LEU A 87 -12.23 -7.18 -5.99
CA LEU A 87 -11.42 -6.21 -6.71
C LEU A 87 -10.47 -6.91 -7.70
N LYS A 88 -10.18 -6.24 -8.82
CA LYS A 88 -9.42 -6.85 -9.92
C LYS A 88 -7.92 -6.62 -9.86
N ALA A 89 -7.49 -5.53 -9.23
CA ALA A 89 -6.08 -5.16 -9.21
C ALA A 89 -5.69 -4.39 -7.96
N ILE A 90 -4.39 -4.35 -7.71
CA ILE A 90 -3.76 -3.41 -6.80
C ILE A 90 -2.97 -2.39 -7.62
N THR A 91 -3.01 -1.15 -7.18
CA THR A 91 -2.28 -0.03 -7.76
C THR A 91 -1.51 0.72 -6.68
N THR A 92 -0.39 1.33 -7.04
CA THR A 92 0.37 2.18 -6.11
C THR A 92 1.22 3.19 -6.85
N LYS A 93 1.60 4.25 -6.15
CA LYS A 93 2.57 5.26 -6.56
C LYS A 93 3.83 5.11 -5.72
N THR A 94 5.01 5.07 -6.34
CA THR A 94 6.27 5.05 -5.58
C THR A 94 7.34 5.94 -6.18
N TYR A 95 8.01 6.69 -5.32
CA TYR A 95 9.20 7.48 -5.62
C TYR A 95 10.50 6.68 -5.45
N PHE A 96 10.41 5.40 -5.03
CA PHE A 96 11.57 4.57 -4.70
C PHE A 96 11.78 3.47 -5.75
N PRO A 97 12.83 3.55 -6.59
CA PRO A 97 13.08 2.55 -7.63
C PRO A 97 13.25 1.13 -7.10
N LEU A 98 13.82 0.96 -5.91
CA LEU A 98 13.98 -0.34 -5.28
C LEU A 98 12.63 -0.98 -4.90
N VAL A 99 11.65 -0.19 -4.48
CA VAL A 99 10.29 -0.65 -4.19
C VAL A 99 9.61 -1.09 -5.49
N ALA A 100 9.69 -0.28 -6.54
CA ALA A 100 9.16 -0.64 -7.86
C ALA A 100 9.77 -1.96 -8.36
N ARG A 101 11.09 -2.13 -8.21
CA ARG A 101 11.80 -3.35 -8.59
C ARG A 101 11.38 -4.56 -7.75
N LEU A 102 11.13 -4.38 -6.46
CA LEU A 102 10.63 -5.44 -5.58
C LEU A 102 9.24 -5.90 -6.01
N LEU A 103 8.31 -4.97 -6.24
CA LEU A 103 6.95 -5.28 -6.66
C LEU A 103 6.92 -5.98 -8.01
N LYS A 104 7.73 -5.54 -8.98
CA LYS A 104 7.89 -6.19 -10.29
C LYS A 104 8.36 -7.66 -10.19
N ARG A 105 8.98 -8.09 -9.09
CA ARG A 105 9.34 -9.50 -8.86
C ARG A 105 8.19 -10.36 -8.34
N LEU A 106 7.08 -9.75 -7.90
CA LEU A 106 5.93 -10.47 -7.36
C LEU A 106 5.04 -11.07 -8.45
N GLY A 107 5.16 -10.62 -9.70
CA GLY A 107 4.39 -11.14 -10.83
C GLY A 107 4.35 -10.19 -12.01
N LYS A 108 3.26 -10.26 -12.78
CA LYS A 108 3.00 -9.38 -13.92
C LYS A 108 2.55 -8.00 -13.44
N VAL A 109 3.52 -7.15 -13.13
CA VAL A 109 3.29 -5.75 -12.75
C VAL A 109 3.53 -4.86 -13.97
N SER A 110 2.51 -4.12 -14.40
CA SER A 110 2.68 -3.02 -15.34
C SER A 110 3.16 -1.77 -14.58
N SER A 111 4.01 -0.98 -15.22
CA SER A 111 4.49 0.28 -14.64
C SER A 111 4.51 1.38 -15.67
N ILE A 112 4.11 2.57 -15.25
CA ILE A 112 4.25 3.81 -16.02
C ILE A 112 5.25 4.69 -15.28
N GLU A 113 6.34 5.04 -15.96
CA GLU A 113 7.34 5.96 -15.43
C GLU A 113 6.87 7.40 -15.64
N ARG A 114 7.08 8.22 -14.61
CA ARG A 114 6.89 9.66 -14.58
C ARG A 114 8.18 10.27 -14.08
N ASP A 115 8.39 11.56 -14.34
CA ASP A 115 9.65 12.26 -14.06
C ASP A 115 10.17 12.05 -12.62
N SER A 116 9.27 11.94 -11.64
CA SER A 116 9.62 11.78 -10.23
C SER A 116 9.20 10.46 -9.58
N HIS A 117 8.36 9.64 -10.24
CA HIS A 117 7.77 8.46 -9.61
C HIS A 117 7.33 7.39 -10.63
N GLN A 118 7.03 6.20 -10.15
CA GLN A 118 6.42 5.13 -10.93
C GLN A 118 5.01 4.84 -10.41
N LEU A 119 4.07 4.72 -11.34
CA LEU A 119 2.76 4.15 -11.09
C LEU A 119 2.83 2.66 -11.42
N LEU A 120 2.47 1.81 -10.48
CA LEU A 120 2.46 0.37 -10.66
C LEU A 120 1.05 -0.18 -10.56
N ARG A 121 0.75 -1.19 -11.37
CA ARG A 121 -0.51 -1.93 -11.34
C ARG A 121 -0.23 -3.42 -11.53
N TRP A 122 -0.91 -4.26 -10.76
CA TRP A 122 -0.92 -5.70 -10.98
C TRP A 122 -2.29 -6.28 -10.68
N GLU A 123 -2.70 -7.24 -11.50
CA GLU A 123 -3.96 -7.95 -11.34
C GLU A 123 -3.82 -9.00 -10.22
N VAL A 124 -4.92 -9.28 -9.51
CA VAL A 124 -4.94 -10.18 -8.34
C VAL A 124 -5.83 -11.41 -8.49
#